data_AF-A0A9P0TQP2-F1
#
_entry.id   AF-A0A9P0TQP2-F1
#
_cell.length_a   1.000
_cell.length_b   1.000
_cell.length_c   1.000
_cell.angle_alpha   90.00
_cell.angle_beta   90.00
_cell.angle_gamma   90.00
#
_symmetry.space_group_name_H-M   'P 1'
#
loop_
_entity.id
_entity.type
_entity.pdbx_description
1 polymer ?
#
loop_
_entity_poly.entity_id
_entity_poly.type
_entity_poly.pdbx_seq_one_letter_code
_entity_poly.pdbx_strand_id
1 'polypeptide(L)'
;MGDLTNQRHFISDNMTKIEPKYRYVRVGSTRQNFNHAYYFPKNDRRIRVCKVYFINTLAISDKTIRTVVKKNSERLGLMQENRGKHGNQFQLEASLKDGVKAHIN
;
A
#
# COMPACT_ATOMS: atom_id res chain seq x y z
N MET A 1 0.10 7.66 15.40
CA MET A 1 0.36 7.38 13.97
C MET A 1 -0.99 7.24 13.27
N GLY A 2 -1.18 7.90 12.11
CA GLY A 2 -2.47 7.88 11.39
C GLY A 2 -2.77 6.53 10.70
N ASP A 3 -3.95 6.42 10.10
CA ASP A 3 -4.39 5.20 9.40
C ASP A 3 -3.49 4.87 8.19
N LEU A 4 -2.79 3.75 8.28
CA LEU A 4 -1.90 3.26 7.22
C LEU A 4 -2.65 2.91 5.94
N THR A 5 -3.91 2.51 6.02
CA THR A 5 -4.71 2.18 4.84
C THR A 5 -4.92 3.44 4.01
N ASN A 6 -5.41 4.51 4.64
CA ASN A 6 -5.60 5.81 4.01
C ASN A 6 -4.29 6.40 3.47
N GLN A 7 -3.18 6.27 4.22
CA GLN A 7 -1.86 6.70 3.72
C GLN A 7 -1.47 5.97 2.43
N ARG A 8 -1.70 4.66 2.35
CA ARG A 8 -1.38 3.87 1.15
C ARG A 8 -2.26 4.26 -0.03
N HIS A 9 -3.56 4.50 0.21
CA HIS A 9 -4.47 5.01 -0.83
C HIS A 9 -3.98 6.36 -1.35
N PHE A 10 -3.69 7.32 -0.46
CA PHE A 10 -3.17 8.62 -0.87
C PHE A 10 -1.89 8.52 -1.73
N ILE A 11 -0.95 7.65 -1.34
CA ILE A 11 0.27 7.41 -2.12
C ILE A 11 -0.07 6.82 -3.50
N SER A 12 -0.96 5.82 -3.54
CA SER A 12 -1.37 5.15 -4.77
C SER A 12 -2.05 6.12 -5.75
N ASP A 13 -3.00 6.93 -5.27
CA ASP A 13 -3.76 7.88 -6.08
C ASP A 13 -2.84 8.94 -6.69
N ASN A 14 -1.78 9.30 -5.96
CA ASN A 14 -0.79 10.28 -6.37
C ASN A 14 0.38 9.69 -7.18
N MET A 15 0.28 8.43 -7.61
CA MET A 15 1.25 7.77 -8.47
C MET A 15 0.60 7.26 -9.76
N THR A 16 1.39 7.17 -10.82
CA THR A 16 0.99 6.47 -12.05
C THR A 16 2.12 5.61 -12.56
N LYS A 17 1.81 4.37 -12.99
CA LYS A 17 2.79 3.46 -13.58
C LYS A 17 3.21 4.00 -14.95
N ILE A 18 4.51 4.04 -15.21
CA ILE A 18 5.08 4.42 -16.50
C ILE A 18 5.65 3.16 -17.15
N GLU A 19 5.19 2.87 -18.36
CA GLU A 19 5.74 1.82 -19.22
C GLU A 19 6.61 2.48 -20.29
N PRO A 20 7.95 2.49 -20.13
CA PRO A 20 8.83 3.08 -21.13
C PRO A 20 8.83 2.24 -22.40
N LYS A 21 8.89 2.90 -23.57
CA LYS A 21 8.94 2.24 -24.89
C LYS A 21 10.11 1.26 -25.02
N TYR A 22 11.25 1.60 -24.44
CA TYR A 22 12.45 0.76 -24.42
C TYR A 22 13.02 0.68 -23.01
N ARG A 23 13.47 -0.51 -22.60
CA ARG A 23 14.10 -0.70 -21.30
C ARG A 23 15.04 -1.90 -21.27
N TYR A 24 16.24 -1.68 -20.74
CA TYR A 24 17.13 -2.77 -20.35
C TYR A 24 16.72 -3.34 -19.00
N VAL A 25 16.30 -4.60 -19.01
CA VAL A 25 15.93 -5.35 -17.81
C VAL A 25 17.13 -6.16 -17.36
N ARG A 26 17.66 -5.88 -16.16
CA ARG A 26 18.70 -6.73 -15.57
C ARG A 26 18.09 -8.06 -15.12
N VAL A 27 18.60 -9.16 -15.64
CA VAL A 27 18.22 -10.53 -15.26
C VAL A 27 18.36 -10.70 -13.75
N GLY A 28 17.34 -11.26 -13.09
CA GLY A 28 17.31 -11.47 -11.63
C GLY A 28 17.02 -10.23 -10.78
N SER A 29 16.81 -9.05 -11.39
CA SER A 29 16.47 -7.85 -10.61
C SER A 29 15.04 -7.93 -10.06
N THR A 30 14.89 -7.72 -8.75
CA THR A 30 13.56 -7.56 -8.12
C THR A 30 12.97 -6.17 -8.32
N ARG A 31 13.70 -5.23 -8.94
CA ARG A 31 13.30 -3.82 -9.12
C ARG A 31 12.61 -3.54 -10.46
N GLN A 32 12.24 -4.58 -11.21
CA GLN A 32 11.81 -4.46 -12.60
C GLN A 32 10.47 -3.77 -12.83
N ASN A 33 9.62 -3.52 -11.81
CA ASN A 33 8.26 -3.02 -12.04
C ASN A 33 7.95 -1.66 -11.37
N PHE A 34 8.97 -0.86 -11.03
CA PHE A 34 8.78 0.33 -10.19
C PHE A 34 8.92 1.69 -10.88
N ASN A 35 8.82 1.75 -12.21
CA ASN A 35 8.78 3.04 -12.90
C ASN A 35 7.42 3.69 -12.68
N HIS A 36 7.40 4.73 -11.84
CA HIS A 36 6.20 5.51 -11.55
C HIS A 36 6.50 7.00 -11.69
N ALA A 37 5.52 7.76 -12.17
CA ALA A 37 5.46 9.20 -11.95
C ALA A 37 4.80 9.48 -10.60
N TYR A 38 5.22 10.57 -9.97
CA TYR A 38 4.74 11.02 -8.67
C TYR A 38 4.13 12.40 -8.83
N TYR A 39 3.06 12.66 -8.07
CA TYR A 39 2.32 13.90 -8.15
C TYR A 39 1.94 14.41 -6.77
N PHE A 40 1.71 15.71 -6.66
CA PHE A 40 0.98 16.28 -5.52
C PHE A 40 -0.23 17.09 -6.03
N PRO A 41 -1.37 17.02 -5.35
CA PRO A 41 -2.51 17.87 -5.66
C PRO A 41 -2.21 19.30 -5.19
N LYS A 42 -2.47 20.28 -6.05
CA LYS A 42 -2.47 21.71 -5.69
C LYS A 42 -3.63 22.38 -6.41
N ASN A 43 -4.56 22.93 -5.62
CA ASN A 43 -5.87 23.34 -6.10
C ASN A 43 -6.50 22.15 -6.86
N ASP A 44 -6.91 22.32 -8.12
CA ASP A 44 -7.49 21.23 -8.93
C ASP A 44 -6.49 20.59 -9.91
N ARG A 45 -5.19 20.78 -9.70
CA ARG A 45 -4.15 20.27 -10.60
C ARG A 45 -3.24 19.26 -9.90
N ARG A 46 -2.83 18.24 -10.65
CA ARG A 46 -1.77 17.31 -10.23
C ARG A 46 -0.43 17.80 -10.73
N ILE A 47 0.43 18.24 -9.83
CA ILE A 47 1.77 18.71 -10.15
C ILE A 47 2.71 17.51 -10.14
N ARG A 48 3.38 17.25 -11.27
CA ARG A 48 4.39 16.19 -11.36
C ARG A 48 5.63 16.58 -10.58
N VAL A 49 6.13 15.65 -9.77
CA VAL A 49 7.35 15.83 -8.97
C VAL A 49 8.31 14.67 -9.17
N CYS A 50 9.58 14.88 -8.81
CA CYS A 50 10.54 13.79 -8.77
C CYS A 50 10.29 12.89 -7.56
N LYS A 51 10.82 11.66 -7.63
CA LYS A 51 10.69 10.67 -6.55
C LYS A 51 11.27 11.16 -5.22
N VAL A 52 12.44 11.81 -5.26
CA VAL A 52 13.13 12.29 -4.05
C VAL A 52 12.28 13.31 -3.32
N TYR A 53 11.72 14.27 -4.05
CA TYR A 53 10.82 15.27 -3.48
C TYR A 53 9.59 14.59 -2.85
N PHE A 54 8.92 13.70 -3.58
CA PHE A 54 7.74 12.99 -3.07
C PHE A 54 8.00 12.22 -1.76
N ILE A 55 9.12 11.49 -1.70
CA ILE A 55 9.55 10.72 -0.52
C ILE A 55 9.84 11.65 0.67
N ASN A 56 10.61 12.71 0.45
CA ASN A 56 11.02 13.63 1.50
C ASN A 56 9.84 14.44 2.03
N THR A 57 8.98 14.95 1.15
CA THR A 57 7.78 15.71 1.52
C THR A 57 6.81 14.88 2.35
N LEU A 58 6.62 13.60 2.01
CA LEU A 58 5.77 12.69 2.79
C LEU A 58 6.50 12.03 3.98
N ALA A 59 7.79 12.29 4.16
CA ALA A 59 8.65 11.65 5.15
C ALA A 59 8.53 10.11 5.14
N ILE A 60 8.45 9.52 3.94
CA ILE A 60 8.35 8.06 3.76
C ILE A 60 9.68 7.49 3.25
N SER A 61 9.74 6.18 3.10
CA SER A 61 10.86 5.50 2.45
C SER A 61 10.43 4.89 1.12
N ASP A 62 11.41 4.58 0.27
CA ASP A 62 11.17 3.84 -0.97
C ASP A 62 10.53 2.45 -0.73
N LYS A 63 10.74 1.87 0.47
CA LYS A 63 10.08 0.61 0.88
C LYS A 63 8.56 0.81 1.00
N THR A 64 8.10 1.96 1.48
CA THR A 64 6.67 2.27 1.58
C THR A 64 6.04 2.29 0.21
N ILE A 65 6.65 2.97 -0.76
CA ILE A 65 6.19 3.04 -2.15
C ILE A 65 6.09 1.63 -2.77
N ARG A 66 7.15 0.82 -2.63
CA ARG A 66 7.13 -0.57 -3.12
C ARG A 66 6.00 -1.41 -2.51
N THR A 67 5.77 -1.22 -1.21
CA THR A 67 4.69 -1.93 -0.50
C THR A 67 3.33 -1.51 -1.04
N VAL A 68 3.14 -0.22 -1.33
CA VAL A 68 1.91 0.29 -1.95
C VAL A 68 1.70 -0.36 -3.32
N VAL A 69 2.69 -0.31 -4.19
CA VAL A 69 2.60 -0.90 -5.55
C VAL A 69 2.25 -2.39 -5.48
N LYS A 70 2.94 -3.16 -4.62
CA LYS A 70 2.69 -4.60 -4.44
C LYS A 70 1.27 -4.89 -3.97
N LYS A 71 0.81 -4.19 -2.94
CA LYS A 71 -0.54 -4.38 -2.38
C LYS A 71 -1.64 -3.95 -3.36
N ASN A 72 -1.40 -2.91 -4.14
CA ASN A 72 -2.37 -2.45 -5.13
C ASN A 72 -2.55 -3.50 -6.24
N SER A 73 -1.46 -4.10 -6.72
CA SER A 73 -1.52 -5.18 -7.72
C SER A 73 -2.14 -6.48 -7.20
N GLU A 74 -1.86 -6.86 -5.95
CA GLU A 74 -2.30 -8.16 -5.39
C GLU A 74 -3.79 -8.19 -5.01
N ARG A 75 -4.39 -7.03 -4.71
CA ARG A 75 -5.72 -6.95 -4.09
C ARG A 75 -6.71 -6.05 -4.82
N LEU A 76 -6.51 -5.76 -6.11
CA LEU A 76 -7.41 -4.92 -6.90
C LEU A 76 -7.75 -3.57 -6.20
N GLY A 77 -6.76 -2.95 -5.56
CA GLY A 77 -6.96 -1.71 -4.81
C GLY A 77 -7.31 -1.86 -3.32
N LEU A 78 -7.56 -3.07 -2.80
CA LEU A 78 -7.83 -3.28 -1.37
C LEU A 78 -6.52 -3.34 -0.55
N MET A 79 -6.08 -2.20 -0.04
CA MET A 79 -4.78 -2.05 0.64
C MET A 79 -4.80 -2.32 2.15
N GLN A 80 -5.66 -3.23 2.59
CA GLN A 80 -5.97 -3.47 4.00
C GLN A 80 -4.72 -3.67 4.88
N GLU A 81 -4.78 -3.07 6.07
CA GLU A 81 -3.80 -3.26 7.13
C GLU A 81 -4.08 -4.55 7.90
N ASN A 82 -3.17 -5.53 7.75
CA ASN A 82 -3.26 -6.85 8.37
C ASN A 82 -2.03 -7.16 9.23
N ARG A 83 -1.30 -6.14 9.71
CA ARG A 83 -0.17 -6.35 10.61
C ARG A 83 -0.68 -7.01 11.89
N GLY A 84 0.02 -8.05 12.34
CA GLY A 84 -0.42 -8.89 13.46
C GLY A 84 -1.58 -9.85 13.14
N LYS A 85 -2.26 -9.71 11.99
CA LYS A 85 -3.38 -10.57 11.55
C LYS A 85 -2.89 -11.57 10.50
N HIS A 86 -2.13 -12.57 10.96
CA HIS A 86 -1.53 -13.60 10.09
C HIS A 86 -2.40 -14.84 9.88
N GLY A 87 -3.63 -14.88 10.42
CA GLY A 87 -4.56 -16.01 10.28
C GLY A 87 -4.28 -17.19 11.22
N ASN A 88 -3.03 -17.41 11.63
CA ASN A 88 -2.64 -18.49 12.56
C ASN A 88 -2.83 -18.13 14.04
N GLN A 89 -3.73 -17.20 14.35
CA GLN A 89 -4.06 -16.86 15.73
C GLN A 89 -4.90 -18.00 16.31
N PHE A 90 -4.67 -18.36 17.57
CA PHE A 90 -5.54 -19.34 18.24
C PHE A 90 -6.98 -18.83 18.22
N GLN A 91 -7.91 -19.67 17.77
CA GLN A 91 -9.34 -19.37 17.75
C GLN A 91 -10.08 -20.36 18.63
N LEU A 92 -10.87 -19.85 19.57
CA LEU A 92 -11.88 -20.66 20.25
C LEU A 92 -12.97 -21.05 19.27
N GLU A 93 -13.51 -22.26 19.47
CA GLU A 93 -14.70 -22.78 18.79
C GLU A 93 -15.85 -21.78 18.81
N ALA A 94 -16.58 -21.71 17.70
CA ALA A 94 -17.66 -20.73 17.53
C ALA A 94 -18.76 -20.91 18.60
N SER A 95 -19.10 -22.16 18.92
CA SER A 95 -20.12 -22.47 19.94
C SER A 95 -19.75 -21.94 21.33
N LEU A 96 -18.45 -21.98 21.68
CA LEU A 96 -17.96 -21.51 22.98
C LEU A 96 -18.04 -19.97 23.06
N LYS A 97 -17.71 -19.28 21.96
CA LYS A 97 -17.84 -17.82 21.87
C LYS A 97 -19.29 -17.37 21.96
N ASP A 98 -20.19 -18.06 21.28
CA ASP A 98 -21.61 -17.71 21.26
C ASP A 98 -22.28 -18.02 22.61
N GLY A 99 -21.87 -19.10 23.28
CA GLY A 99 -22.29 -19.40 24.65
C GLY A 99 -21.90 -18.32 25.65
N VAL A 100 -20.67 -17.80 25.58
CA VAL A 100 -20.23 -16.68 26.44
C VAL A 100 -21.02 -15.40 26.13
N LYS A 101 -21.25 -15.08 24.85
CA LYS A 101 -22.04 -13.90 24.47
C LYS A 101 -23.49 -13.99 24.98
N ALA A 102 -24.10 -15.16 24.89
CA ALA A 102 -25.47 -15.40 25.36
C ALA A 102 -25.61 -15.39 26.89
N HIS A 103 -24.51 -15.61 27.63
CA HIS A 103 -24.50 -15.57 29.09
C HIS A 103 -24.29 -14.16 29.67
N ILE A 104 -23.61 -13.28 28.93
CA ILE A 104 -23.34 -11.89 29.36
C ILE A 104 -24.52 -10.96 29.04
N ASN A 105 -25.24 -11.20 27.95
CA ASN A 105 -26.47 -10.48 27.57
C ASN A 105 -27.69 -11.01 28.34
#